data_AF-A0A5C6S250-F1
#
_entry.id   AF-A0A5C6S250-F1
#
_cell.length_a   1.000
_cell.length_b   1.000
_cell.length_c   1.000
_cell.angle_alpha   90.00
_cell.angle_beta   90.00
_cell.angle_gamma   90.00
#
_symmetry.space_group_name_H-M   'P 1'
#
loop_
_entity.id
_entity.type
_entity.pdbx_description
1 polymer ?
#
loop_
_entity_poly.entity_id
_entity_poly.type
_entity_poly.pdbx_seq_one_letter_code
_entity_poly.pdbx_strand_id
1 'polypeptide(L)'
;MEKLKFERRKYGKELLIDACNEEELDIVADTLVPNFYTIIFVRAGSGAMNLDTEHISLQGHTVVFVRPGQVCQLGEAQFGECHLLFFEGDFLDEFFSDKDFIFKFGFFHNPEQPSFIRLSPADFAKKLEVSAYFASSPAS
;
A
#
# COMPACT_ATOMS: atom_id res chain seq x y z
N MET A 1 17.19 -5.05 6.68
CA MET A 1 16.00 -4.19 6.93
C MET A 1 16.26 -2.84 6.29
N GLU A 2 15.50 -2.53 5.26
CA GLU A 2 15.56 -1.29 4.51
C GLU A 2 14.46 -0.33 4.99
N LYS A 3 14.79 0.95 5.13
CA LYS A 3 13.82 1.99 5.48
C LYS A 3 13.39 2.72 4.22
N LEU A 4 12.13 2.59 3.85
CA LEU A 4 11.59 3.27 2.67
C LEU A 4 11.11 4.66 3.05
N LYS A 5 11.44 5.65 2.21
CA LYS A 5 11.03 7.04 2.38
C LYS A 5 10.14 7.46 1.22
N PHE A 6 9.09 8.22 1.54
CA PHE A 6 8.24 8.79 0.50
C PHE A 6 9.01 9.86 -0.30
N GLU A 7 9.09 9.69 -1.61
CA GLU A 7 9.79 10.63 -2.49
C GLU A 7 8.85 11.72 -2.99
N ARG A 8 8.64 12.76 -2.17
CA ARG A 8 7.78 13.92 -2.50
C ARG A 8 8.11 14.61 -3.83
N ARG A 9 9.29 14.42 -4.41
CA ARG A 9 9.71 15.14 -5.63
C ARG A 9 10.19 14.22 -6.75
N LYS A 10 9.75 12.95 -6.74
CA LYS A 10 10.10 11.95 -7.76
C LYS A 10 9.92 12.47 -9.20
N TYR A 11 8.86 13.25 -9.45
CA TYR A 11 8.54 13.82 -10.77
C TYR A 11 8.81 15.34 -10.88
N GLY A 12 9.63 15.92 -10.00
CA GLY A 12 9.99 17.35 -10.03
C GLY A 12 8.92 18.32 -9.48
N LYS A 13 7.70 17.83 -9.20
CA LYS A 13 6.65 18.52 -8.44
C LYS A 13 6.44 17.85 -7.09
N GLU A 14 5.83 18.57 -6.15
CA GLU A 14 5.46 17.98 -4.86
C GLU A 14 4.33 16.97 -5.05
N LEU A 15 4.60 15.72 -4.66
CA LEU A 15 3.68 14.60 -4.59
C LEU A 15 3.29 14.42 -3.13
N LEU A 16 2.02 14.13 -2.91
CA LEU A 16 1.48 13.76 -1.61
C LEU A 16 0.93 12.32 -1.62
N ILE A 17 0.70 11.78 -2.82
CA ILE A 17 0.33 10.41 -3.12
C ILE A 17 1.11 9.97 -4.35
N ASP A 18 1.53 8.72 -4.37
CA ASP A 18 2.19 8.07 -5.51
C ASP A 18 1.64 6.65 -5.66
N ALA A 19 1.77 6.09 -6.86
CA ALA A 19 1.33 4.75 -7.17
C ALA A 19 2.28 4.09 -8.17
N CYS A 20 2.45 2.78 -8.02
CA CYS A 20 3.26 1.99 -8.93
C CYS A 20 2.67 0.58 -9.10
N ASN A 21 3.17 -0.18 -10.06
CA ASN A 21 2.85 -1.59 -10.25
C ASN A 21 4.05 -2.49 -9.90
N GLU A 22 3.89 -3.81 -10.06
CA GLU A 22 4.94 -4.80 -9.80
C GLU A 22 6.21 -4.61 -10.64
N GLU A 23 6.11 -4.03 -11.84
CA GLU A 23 7.26 -3.81 -12.73
C GLU A 23 8.20 -2.73 -12.19
N GLU A 24 7.65 -1.79 -11.42
CA GLU A 24 8.39 -0.70 -10.78
C GLU A 24 8.87 -1.04 -9.36
N LEU A 25 8.49 -2.21 -8.82
CA LEU A 25 8.95 -2.67 -7.52
C LEU A 25 10.37 -3.22 -7.60
N ASP A 26 11.38 -2.35 -7.50
CA ASP A 26 12.77 -2.79 -7.29
C ASP A 26 13.03 -3.10 -5.81
N ILE A 27 12.35 -4.13 -5.30
CA ILE A 27 12.51 -4.56 -3.91
C ILE A 27 13.63 -5.59 -3.81
N VAL A 28 14.79 -5.15 -3.35
CA VAL A 28 15.97 -6.00 -3.15
C VAL A 28 16.04 -6.55 -1.72
N ALA A 29 15.37 -5.92 -0.76
CA ALA A 29 15.43 -6.29 0.65
C ALA A 29 14.26 -7.19 1.10
N ASP A 30 14.59 -8.24 1.86
CA ASP A 30 13.61 -9.16 2.46
C ASP A 30 12.75 -8.52 3.56
N THR A 31 13.17 -7.36 4.08
CA THR A 31 12.46 -6.66 5.16
C THR A 31 12.48 -5.16 4.92
N LEU A 32 11.29 -4.58 4.90
CA LEU A 32 11.03 -3.17 4.62
C LEU A 32 10.35 -2.50 5.82
N VAL A 33 10.63 -1.21 6.01
CA VAL A 33 9.93 -0.35 6.98
C VAL A 33 9.62 0.98 6.30
N PRO A 34 8.39 1.19 5.79
CA PRO A 34 8.01 2.45 5.16
C PRO A 34 7.76 3.53 6.20
N ASN A 35 7.99 4.79 5.85
CA ASN A 35 7.56 5.95 6.65
C ASN A 35 6.24 6.57 6.15
N PHE A 36 5.53 5.86 5.27
CA PHE A 36 4.29 6.26 4.63
C PHE A 36 3.25 5.14 4.75
N TYR A 37 1.98 5.47 4.49
CA TYR A 37 0.92 4.48 4.37
C TYR A 37 0.98 3.85 2.98
N THR A 38 0.69 2.56 2.89
CA THR A 38 0.62 1.82 1.63
C THR A 38 -0.65 0.98 1.58
N ILE A 39 -1.31 0.97 0.43
CA ILE A 39 -2.37 0.03 0.08
C ILE A 39 -1.86 -0.80 -1.09
N ILE A 40 -1.78 -2.12 -0.91
CA ILE A 40 -1.29 -3.07 -1.91
C ILE A 40 -2.48 -3.86 -2.44
N PHE A 41 -2.83 -3.66 -3.70
CA PHE A 41 -3.85 -4.42 -4.42
C PHE A 41 -3.20 -5.61 -5.10
N VAL A 42 -3.29 -6.80 -4.49
CA VAL A 42 -2.73 -8.04 -5.03
C VAL A 42 -3.79 -8.72 -5.91
N ARG A 43 -3.62 -8.60 -7.22
CA ARG A 43 -4.50 -9.27 -8.19
C ARG A 43 -4.10 -10.72 -8.41
N ALA A 44 -2.80 -10.97 -8.51
CA ALA A 44 -2.21 -12.29 -8.52
C ALA A 44 -0.98 -12.33 -7.61
N GLY A 45 -0.86 -13.35 -6.77
CA GLY A 45 0.28 -13.51 -5.88
C GLY A 45 0.25 -14.85 -5.16
N SER A 46 1.38 -15.23 -4.58
CA SER A 46 1.55 -16.48 -3.86
C SER A 46 2.50 -16.32 -2.67
N GLY A 47 2.63 -17.38 -1.86
CA GLY A 47 3.45 -17.36 -0.65
C GLY A 47 2.79 -16.58 0.49
N ALA A 48 3.62 -16.04 1.38
CA ALA A 48 3.17 -15.26 2.52
C ALA A 48 4.19 -14.21 2.94
N MET A 49 3.69 -13.14 3.54
CA MET A 49 4.47 -12.09 4.19
C MET A 49 4.05 -11.96 5.65
N ASN A 50 4.93 -11.38 6.48
CA ASN A 50 4.55 -10.91 7.80
C ASN A 50 4.52 -9.39 7.83
N LEU A 51 3.48 -8.84 8.44
CA LEU A 51 3.37 -7.44 8.79
C LEU A 51 3.35 -7.33 10.32
N ASP A 52 4.46 -6.88 10.90
CA ASP A 52 4.75 -7.00 12.33
C ASP A 52 4.58 -8.45 12.83
N THR A 53 3.49 -8.74 13.55
CA THR A 53 3.15 -10.06 14.07
C THR A 53 2.05 -10.76 13.25
N GLU A 54 1.46 -10.09 12.27
CA GLU A 54 0.38 -10.63 11.44
C GLU A 54 0.95 -11.37 10.23
N HIS A 55 0.60 -12.65 10.09
CA HIS A 55 1.00 -13.48 8.96
C HIS A 55 -0.08 -13.46 7.87
N ILE A 56 0.28 -13.02 6.67
CA ILE A 56 -0.63 -12.77 5.56
C ILE A 56 -0.28 -13.68 4.38
N SER A 57 -1.13 -14.66 4.09
CA SER A 57 -1.02 -15.48 2.88
C SER A 57 -1.49 -14.69 1.67
N LEU A 58 -0.61 -14.51 0.68
CA LEU A 58 -0.93 -13.81 -0.55
C LEU A 58 -1.78 -14.69 -1.46
N GLN A 59 -2.90 -14.14 -1.87
CA GLN A 59 -3.86 -14.74 -2.79
C GLN A 59 -4.42 -13.64 -3.69
N GLY A 60 -4.91 -14.01 -4.86
CA GLY A 60 -5.56 -13.05 -5.76
C GLY A 60 -6.76 -12.37 -5.11
N HIS A 61 -6.97 -11.11 -5.46
CA HIS A 61 -8.01 -10.21 -4.93
C HIS A 61 -7.85 -9.87 -3.44
N THR A 62 -6.60 -9.81 -2.96
CA THR A 62 -6.27 -9.37 -1.60
C THR A 62 -5.86 -7.91 -1.62
N VAL A 63 -6.35 -7.13 -0.65
CA VAL A 63 -5.88 -5.76 -0.41
C VAL A 63 -5.18 -5.73 0.94
N VAL A 64 -3.92 -5.32 0.97
CA VAL A 64 -3.09 -5.23 2.18
C VAL A 64 -2.88 -3.76 2.53
N PHE A 65 -2.93 -3.44 3.81
CA PHE A 65 -2.80 -2.11 4.37
C PHE A 65 -1.55 -2.07 5.25
N VAL A 66 -0.60 -1.19 4.92
CA VAL A 66 0.65 -1.01 5.66
C VAL A 66 0.71 0.41 6.20
N ARG A 67 1.06 0.56 7.47
CA ARG A 67 1.26 1.86 8.12
C ARG A 67 2.72 2.27 8.15
N PRO A 68 2.99 3.58 8.30
CA PRO A 68 4.31 4.08 8.67
C PRO A 68 4.87 3.33 9.89
N GLY A 69 6.11 2.86 9.77
CA GLY A 69 6.86 2.22 10.84
C GLY A 69 6.61 0.73 11.03
N GLN A 70 5.65 0.12 10.33
CA GLN A 70 5.45 -1.33 10.41
C GLN A 70 6.58 -2.10 9.74
N VAL A 71 6.94 -3.24 10.32
CA VAL A 71 7.96 -4.13 9.79
C VAL A 71 7.31 -5.09 8.79
N CYS A 72 7.56 -4.88 7.50
CA CYS A 72 7.12 -5.77 6.43
C CYS A 72 8.23 -6.79 6.15
N GLN A 73 8.05 -8.04 6.57
CA GLN A 73 8.92 -9.14 6.18
C GLN A 73 8.31 -9.83 4.97
N LEU A 74 8.96 -9.72 3.82
CA LEU A 74 8.41 -10.25 2.58
C LEU A 74 8.51 -11.77 2.51
N GLY A 75 9.53 -12.38 3.12
CA GLY A 75 9.63 -13.84 3.25
C GLY A 75 9.53 -14.54 1.90
N GLU A 76 8.48 -15.35 1.71
CA GLU A 76 8.21 -16.09 0.46
C GLU A 76 7.17 -15.39 -0.44
N ALA A 77 6.79 -14.15 -0.12
CA ALA A 77 5.81 -13.39 -0.87
C ALA A 77 6.24 -13.20 -2.32
N GLN A 78 5.35 -13.57 -3.23
CA GLN A 78 5.48 -13.30 -4.66
C GLN A 78 4.31 -12.44 -5.10
N PHE A 79 4.59 -11.17 -5.40
CA PHE A 79 3.63 -10.22 -5.95
C PHE A 79 3.64 -10.35 -7.48
N GLY A 80 2.75 -11.19 -8.03
CA GLY A 80 2.74 -11.50 -9.46
C GLY A 80 2.11 -10.41 -10.33
N GLU A 81 0.94 -9.90 -9.93
CA GLU A 81 0.27 -8.74 -10.53
C GLU A 81 -0.28 -7.90 -9.37
N CYS A 82 0.26 -6.71 -9.17
CA CYS A 82 -0.13 -5.87 -8.05
C CYS A 82 0.00 -4.37 -8.32
N HIS A 83 -0.85 -3.59 -7.67
CA HIS A 83 -0.75 -2.13 -7.67
C HIS A 83 -0.58 -1.62 -6.25
N LEU A 84 0.33 -0.68 -6.08
CA LEU A 84 0.58 -0.03 -4.81
C LEU A 84 0.14 1.41 -4.90
N LEU A 85 -0.52 1.87 -3.84
CA LEU A 85 -0.85 3.27 -3.62
C LEU A 85 -0.23 3.65 -2.28
N PHE A 86 0.63 4.67 -2.25
CA PHE A 86 1.29 5.10 -1.03
C PHE A 86 1.26 6.61 -0.86
N PHE A 87 1.13 7.06 0.38
CA PHE A 87 0.90 8.46 0.73
C PHE A 87 1.36 8.78 2.15
N GLU A 88 1.66 10.04 2.41
CA GLU A 88 1.94 10.52 3.77
C GLU A 88 0.63 10.79 4.54
N GLY A 89 0.62 10.63 5.86
CA GLY A 89 -0.59 10.83 6.66
C GLY A 89 -1.18 12.23 6.51
N ASP A 90 -0.31 13.24 6.55
CA ASP A 90 -0.69 14.65 6.44
C ASP A 90 -1.43 14.97 5.11
N PHE A 91 -1.21 14.18 4.04
CA PHE A 91 -1.93 14.35 2.76
C PHE A 91 -3.44 14.23 2.94
N LEU A 92 -3.91 13.18 3.61
CA LEU A 92 -5.34 12.94 3.74
C LEU A 92 -5.98 14.02 4.60
N ASP A 93 -5.29 14.45 5.64
CA ASP A 93 -5.78 15.49 6.53
C ASP A 93 -5.87 16.85 5.81
N GLU A 94 -4.88 17.18 4.98
CA GLU A 94 -4.90 18.38 4.12
C GLU A 94 -5.94 18.30 3.01
N PHE A 95 -6.01 17.18 2.28
CA PHE A 95 -6.91 16.99 1.15
C PHE A 95 -8.39 17.03 1.57
N PHE A 96 -8.72 16.38 2.69
CA PHE A 96 -10.08 16.37 3.22
C PHE A 96 -10.36 17.50 4.22
N SER A 97 -9.36 18.36 4.52
CA SER A 97 -9.45 19.43 5.51
C SER A 97 -9.96 18.95 6.87
N ASP A 98 -9.57 17.74 7.26
CA ASP A 98 -10.06 17.03 8.44
C ASP A 98 -8.87 16.37 9.14
N LYS A 99 -8.48 16.91 10.30
CA LYS A 99 -7.22 16.61 11.00
C LYS A 99 -7.11 15.21 11.60
N ASP A 100 -8.09 14.35 11.37
CA ASP A 100 -8.07 12.95 11.80
C ASP A 100 -8.62 12.03 10.70
N PHE A 101 -8.58 12.46 9.43
CA PHE A 101 -9.20 11.72 8.35
C PHE A 101 -8.58 10.33 8.18
N ILE A 102 -7.27 10.23 8.38
CA ILE A 102 -6.56 8.95 8.37
C ILE A 102 -7.12 7.96 9.40
N PHE A 103 -7.53 8.42 10.59
CA PHE A 103 -8.09 7.56 11.64
C PHE A 103 -9.47 7.00 11.30
N LYS A 104 -10.13 7.52 10.27
CA LYS A 104 -11.38 6.96 9.74
C LYS A 104 -11.16 5.69 8.92
N PHE A 105 -9.92 5.41 8.51
CA PHE A 105 -9.56 4.13 7.90
C PHE A 105 -9.33 3.08 8.99
N GLY A 106 -10.40 2.39 9.37
CA GLY A 106 -10.38 1.33 10.38
C GLY A 106 -9.29 0.28 10.14
N PHE A 107 -8.96 -0.04 8.89
CA PHE A 107 -7.92 -1.00 8.53
C PHE A 107 -6.49 -0.60 8.96
N PHE A 108 -6.21 0.69 9.18
CA PHE A 108 -4.92 1.12 9.71
C PHE A 108 -4.95 1.20 11.25
N HIS A 109 -6.07 1.61 11.85
CA HIS A 109 -6.05 2.04 13.25
C HIS A 109 -6.84 1.15 14.22
N ASN A 110 -7.61 0.19 13.72
CA ASN A 110 -8.34 -0.76 14.55
C ASN A 110 -7.52 -2.05 14.75
N PRO A 111 -6.96 -2.31 15.94
CA PRO A 111 -6.19 -3.54 16.21
C PRO A 111 -7.03 -4.82 16.14
N GLU A 112 -8.37 -4.71 16.16
CA GLU A 112 -9.26 -5.86 15.98
C GLU A 112 -9.50 -6.21 14.51
N GLN A 113 -9.09 -5.33 13.59
CA GLN A 113 -9.21 -5.58 12.15
C GLN A 113 -7.89 -6.11 11.59
N PRO A 114 -7.93 -7.15 10.73
CA PRO A 114 -6.74 -7.59 10.03
C PRO A 114 -6.22 -6.47 9.12
N SER A 115 -4.91 -6.42 8.92
CA SER A 115 -4.26 -5.47 8.01
C SER A 115 -4.46 -5.85 6.54
N PHE A 116 -5.40 -6.76 6.25
CA PHE A 116 -5.76 -7.15 4.89
C PHE A 116 -7.25 -7.50 4.79
N ILE A 117 -7.78 -7.39 3.59
CA ILE A 117 -9.10 -7.88 3.22
C ILE A 117 -9.04 -8.70 1.95
N ARG A 118 -9.97 -9.64 1.81
CA ARG A 118 -10.20 -10.36 0.57
C ARG A 118 -11.51 -9.92 -0.03
N LEU A 119 -11.47 -9.58 -1.30
CA LEU A 119 -12.60 -9.04 -2.02
C LEU A 119 -13.12 -10.05 -3.04
N SER A 120 -14.40 -9.93 -3.38
CA SER A 120 -14.90 -10.56 -4.59
C SER A 120 -14.15 -9.98 -5.80
N PRO A 121 -13.97 -10.74 -6.90
CA PRO A 121 -13.32 -10.21 -8.10
C PRO A 121 -13.96 -8.91 -8.62
N ALA A 122 -15.28 -8.79 -8.51
CA ALA A 122 -16.02 -7.60 -8.94
C ALA A 122 -15.74 -6.37 -8.06
N ASP A 123 -15.69 -6.54 -6.73
CA ASP A 123 -15.37 -5.42 -5.82
C ASP A 123 -13.90 -5.04 -5.89
N PHE A 124 -13.02 -6.01 -6.11
CA PHE A 124 -11.60 -5.77 -6.31
C PHE A 124 -11.37 -4.93 -7.57
N ALA A 125 -11.96 -5.31 -8.70
CA ALA A 125 -11.82 -4.58 -9.96
C ALA A 125 -12.20 -3.10 -9.84
N LYS A 126 -13.35 -2.81 -9.20
CA LYS A 126 -13.80 -1.42 -8.96
C LYS A 126 -12.81 -0.60 -8.12
N LYS A 127 -12.17 -1.22 -7.12
CA LYS A 127 -11.20 -0.52 -6.27
C LYS A 127 -9.84 -0.37 -6.96
N LEU A 128 -9.45 -1.35 -7.77
CA LEU A 128 -8.20 -1.31 -8.53
C LEU A 128 -8.17 -0.16 -9.53
N GLU A 129 -9.31 0.15 -10.18
CA GLU A 129 -9.43 1.27 -11.12
C GLU A 129 -8.97 2.61 -10.51
N VAL A 130 -9.23 2.83 -9.22
CA VAL A 130 -8.79 4.05 -8.51
C VAL A 130 -7.28 4.10 -8.39
N SER A 131 -6.63 2.97 -8.05
CA SER A 131 -5.17 2.91 -7.95
C SER A 131 -4.50 3.07 -9.33
N ALA A 132 -5.05 2.44 -10.37
CA ALA A 132 -4.55 2.55 -11.73
C ALA A 132 -4.65 3.99 -12.28
N TYR A 133 -5.66 4.76 -11.86
CA TYR A 133 -5.75 6.19 -12.21
C TYR A 133 -4.55 7.00 -11.69
N PHE A 134 -4.13 6.78 -10.45
CA PHE A 134 -2.96 7.48 -9.89
C PHE A 134 -1.64 7.01 -10.53
N ALA A 135 -1.52 5.73 -10.89
CA ALA A 135 -0.31 5.22 -11.56
C ALA A 135 -0.17 5.73 -13.02
N SER A 136 -1.29 6.03 -13.69
CA SER A 136 -1.32 6.47 -15.09
C SER A 136 -1.35 7.98 -15.29
N SER A 137 -1.50 8.75 -14.20
CA SER A 137 -1.50 10.22 -14.26
C SER A 137 -0.14 10.74 -13.78
N PRO A 138 0.81 11.06 -14.69
CA PRO A 138 2.03 11.73 -14.27
C PRO A 138 1.60 13.07 -13.69
N ALA A 139 1.93 13.30 -12.42
CA ALA A 139 1.56 14.49 -11.67
C ALA A 139 1.69 15.74 -12.54
N SER A 140 0.52 16.31 -12.88
CA SER A 140 0.39 17.33 -13.93
C SER A 140 0.98 18.65 -13.53
#